data_AF-A0AAP0GTN9-F1
#
_entry.id   AF-A0AAP0GTN9-F1
#
_cell.length_a   1.000
_cell.length_b   1.000
_cell.length_c   1.000
_cell.angle_alpha   90.00
_cell.angle_beta   90.00
_cell.angle_gamma   90.00
#
_symmetry.space_group_name_H-M   'P 1'
#
loop_
_entity.id
_entity.type
_entity.pdbx_description
1 polymer ?
#
loop_
_entity_poly.entity_id
_entity_poly.type
_entity_poly.pdbx_seq_one_letter_code
_entity_poly.pdbx_strand_id
1 'polypeptide(L)'
;MTNAYISSIRCIRQKTPPVRFSGRKNLRLHFFRSLHNPSLTSLVYNSLPLTLTSQLPPSDSPAQRSEEWFALRRDRLTTSSFSTALGFWKGRRRYELWHEKVFVSDIGSMIIPAAIRAMEWGVSNESKAIENYKNITGREVSLLGFATHSQNEFDWIGASPDGLLGRFPNLGILEVKCPFNKGKPELALPWTSMPYYYMPQVQGQMEVLNRDWVDLYCWTLNGSTIFRVRRDREYWKLIHGILREFWWENVVPAREALVMGNEEEAKKYEPTSTHKQTGLAIRRSIELANGSKLLCREIAGHIEFFR
;
A
#
# COMPACT_ATOMS: atom_id res chain seq x y z
N MET A 1 4.63 46.43 44.61
CA MET A 1 5.65 47.26 45.29
C MET A 1 7.01 46.91 44.72
N THR A 2 7.58 47.88 44.00
CA THR A 2 9.02 48.20 43.84
C THR A 2 10.10 47.16 43.46
N ASN A 3 10.88 47.60 42.46
CA ASN A 3 12.30 47.30 42.13
C ASN A 3 12.54 46.10 41.18
N ALA A 4 13.42 46.14 40.17
CA ALA A 4 14.49 47.07 39.79
C ALA A 4 14.82 46.97 38.28
N TYR A 5 15.52 48.01 37.79
CA TYR A 5 16.24 48.12 36.52
C TYR A 5 17.39 47.08 36.38
N ILE A 6 17.76 46.70 35.14
CA ILE A 6 19.05 47.00 34.46
C ILE A 6 19.29 46.08 33.22
N SER A 7 19.82 46.73 32.19
CA SER A 7 20.69 46.33 31.07
C SER A 7 20.20 45.60 29.81
N SER A 8 20.66 46.22 28.72
CA SER A 8 20.64 45.90 27.30
C SER A 8 21.58 44.76 26.90
N ILE A 9 21.15 43.91 25.96
CA ILE A 9 22.02 43.33 24.92
C ILE A 9 21.26 43.35 23.58
N ARG A 10 21.72 44.19 22.65
CA ARG A 10 21.36 44.15 21.23
C ARG A 10 22.22 43.08 20.56
N CYS A 11 21.60 42.03 20.01
CA CYS A 11 22.29 41.09 19.12
C CYS A 11 21.94 41.41 17.66
N ILE A 12 22.96 41.75 16.90
CA ILE A 12 22.96 42.04 15.47
C ILE A 12 22.92 40.70 14.73
N ARG A 13 21.93 40.48 13.86
CA ARG A 13 22.02 39.47 12.79
C ARG A 13 21.93 40.15 11.43
N GLN A 14 23.01 40.01 10.68
CA GLN A 14 23.26 40.58 9.37
C GLN A 14 22.32 39.96 8.32
N LYS A 15 21.71 40.81 7.48
CA LYS A 15 20.96 40.42 6.28
C LYS A 15 21.92 40.27 5.12
N THR A 16 21.97 39.10 4.48
CA THR A 16 22.59 38.89 3.17
C THR A 16 21.72 39.46 2.05
N PRO A 17 22.29 40.10 1.01
CA PRO A 17 21.53 40.69 -0.09
C PRO A 17 21.17 39.67 -1.19
N PRO A 18 20.13 39.93 -2.00
CA PRO A 18 19.68 39.00 -3.04
C PRO A 18 20.52 39.11 -4.31
N VAL A 19 20.87 37.96 -4.88
CA VAL A 19 21.54 37.84 -6.18
C VAL A 19 20.50 37.92 -7.30
N ARG A 20 20.63 38.93 -8.15
CA ARG A 20 19.92 39.07 -9.43
C ARG A 20 20.60 38.19 -10.49
N PHE A 21 19.83 37.38 -11.20
CA PHE A 21 20.18 36.88 -12.52
C PHE A 21 19.16 37.38 -13.55
N SER A 22 19.67 38.14 -14.51
CA SER A 22 18.98 38.64 -15.70
C SER A 22 19.15 37.65 -16.87
N GLY A 23 18.13 37.50 -17.72
CA GLY A 23 18.35 37.14 -19.13
C GLY A 23 17.39 36.11 -19.74
N ARG A 24 16.36 36.65 -20.42
CA ARG A 24 15.60 36.15 -21.59
C ARG A 24 15.94 34.75 -22.16
N LYS A 25 14.88 34.00 -22.49
CA LYS A 25 14.46 33.73 -23.90
C LYS A 25 13.03 33.18 -23.96
N ASN A 26 12.19 33.93 -24.67
CA ASN A 26 10.88 33.49 -25.16
C ASN A 26 11.09 32.41 -26.24
N LEU A 27 10.35 31.31 -26.17
CA LEU A 27 10.07 30.48 -27.35
C LEU A 27 8.55 30.30 -27.48
N ARG A 28 7.97 31.00 -28.46
CA ARG A 28 6.67 30.67 -29.05
C ARG A 28 6.82 29.36 -29.82
N LEU A 29 5.91 28.41 -29.63
CA LEU A 29 5.63 27.41 -30.66
C LEU A 29 4.21 27.64 -31.19
N HIS A 30 4.15 28.02 -32.47
CA HIS A 30 2.94 28.10 -33.25
C HIS A 30 2.48 26.70 -33.67
N PHE A 31 1.16 26.57 -33.72
CA PHE A 31 0.35 25.54 -34.33
C PHE A 31 0.90 24.96 -35.65
N PHE A 32 0.81 23.63 -35.80
CA PHE A 32 0.39 23.03 -37.06
C PHE A 32 -0.57 21.85 -36.78
N ARG A 33 -1.84 22.05 -37.16
CA ARG A 33 -2.79 20.99 -37.49
C ARG A 33 -2.39 20.46 -38.87
N SER A 34 -2.32 19.14 -39.02
CA SER A 34 -2.63 18.51 -40.31
C SER A 34 -3.35 17.19 -40.08
N LEU A 35 -4.46 17.05 -40.79
CA LEU A 35 -5.30 15.87 -40.89
C LEU A 35 -4.58 14.83 -41.77
N HIS A 36 -4.60 13.55 -41.38
CA HIS A 36 -4.97 12.42 -42.26
C HIS A 36 -4.91 11.07 -41.54
N ASN A 37 -6.01 10.33 -41.66
CA ASN A 37 -6.14 8.87 -41.61
C ASN A 37 -6.26 8.42 -43.10
N PRO A 38 -6.05 7.16 -43.56
CA PRO A 38 -6.21 5.91 -42.82
C PRO A 38 -5.26 4.73 -43.17
N SER A 39 -5.47 3.61 -42.46
CA SER A 39 -5.34 2.19 -42.86
C SER A 39 -4.13 1.36 -42.38
N LEU A 40 -4.51 0.34 -41.58
CA LEU A 40 -4.02 -1.05 -41.50
C LEU A 40 -2.53 -1.35 -41.70
N THR A 41 -1.83 -1.63 -40.59
CA THR A 41 -0.82 -2.71 -40.54
C THR A 41 -0.74 -3.34 -39.15
N SER A 42 -0.91 -4.65 -39.13
CA SER A 42 -0.51 -5.59 -38.07
C SER A 42 0.93 -5.34 -37.63
N LEU A 43 1.14 -5.06 -36.34
CA LEU A 43 2.47 -5.10 -35.72
C LEU A 43 2.36 -5.71 -34.31
N VAL A 44 2.71 -7.00 -34.26
CA VAL A 44 3.44 -7.71 -33.20
C VAL A 44 3.66 -6.88 -31.93
N TYR A 45 2.95 -7.25 -30.86
CA TYR A 45 3.28 -6.82 -29.50
C TYR A 45 4.65 -7.41 -29.13
N ASN A 46 5.70 -6.66 -29.43
CA ASN A 46 7.03 -6.92 -28.92
C ASN A 46 7.00 -6.80 -27.39
N SER A 47 7.36 -7.92 -26.76
CA SER A 47 7.71 -8.08 -25.37
C SER A 47 8.63 -6.95 -24.90
N LEU A 48 8.14 -6.14 -23.97
CA LEU A 48 8.95 -5.10 -23.32
C LEU A 48 9.99 -5.74 -22.38
N PRO A 49 11.23 -5.22 -22.34
CA PRO A 49 12.32 -5.78 -21.54
C PRO A 49 12.11 -5.49 -20.05
N LEU A 50 12.61 -6.40 -19.20
CA LEU A 50 12.56 -6.37 -17.75
C LEU A 50 12.78 -4.95 -17.19
N THR A 51 11.73 -4.36 -16.63
CA THR A 51 11.84 -3.15 -15.81
C THR A 51 12.60 -3.53 -14.54
N LEU A 52 13.82 -3.03 -14.40
CA LEU A 52 14.61 -3.14 -13.18
C LEU A 52 13.79 -2.49 -12.06
N THR A 53 13.31 -3.31 -11.13
CA THR A 53 12.68 -2.80 -9.93
C THR A 53 13.71 -1.91 -9.21
N SER A 54 13.35 -0.69 -8.79
CA SER A 54 14.17 0.06 -7.83
C SER A 54 14.08 -0.64 -6.47
N GLN A 55 14.73 -1.79 -6.38
CA GLN A 55 14.97 -2.45 -5.11
C GLN A 55 16.08 -1.65 -4.47
N LEU A 56 15.73 -0.89 -3.43
CA LEU A 56 16.75 -0.55 -2.46
C LEU A 56 17.33 -1.90 -2.00
N PRO A 57 18.66 -2.10 -2.03
CA PRO A 57 19.25 -3.31 -1.47
C PRO A 57 18.76 -3.48 -0.02
N PRO A 58 18.69 -4.71 0.53
CA PRO A 58 18.19 -4.94 1.88
C PRO A 58 18.86 -4.08 2.96
N SER A 59 20.07 -3.55 2.69
CA SER A 59 20.81 -2.61 3.54
C SER A 59 20.31 -1.17 3.50
N ASP A 60 19.64 -0.75 2.43
CA ASP A 60 19.23 0.66 2.18
C ASP A 60 17.70 0.83 2.26
N SER A 61 16.93 -0.26 2.31
CA SER A 61 15.51 -0.21 2.67
C SER A 61 15.35 -0.04 4.18
N PRO A 62 14.56 0.93 4.66
CA PRO A 62 14.32 1.04 6.09
C PRO A 62 13.63 -0.21 6.61
N ALA A 63 14.11 -0.70 7.76
CA ALA A 63 13.55 -1.88 8.42
C ALA A 63 12.05 -1.68 8.65
N GLN A 64 11.26 -2.74 8.49
CA GLN A 64 9.82 -2.66 8.70
C GLN A 64 9.52 -2.11 10.10
N ARG A 65 8.61 -1.12 10.20
CA ARG A 65 8.22 -0.42 11.44
C ARG A 65 9.28 0.52 12.04
N SER A 66 10.36 0.83 11.33
CA SER A 66 11.24 1.97 11.66
C SER A 66 10.54 3.32 11.41
N GLU A 67 11.05 4.41 11.98
CA GLU A 67 10.51 5.75 11.78
C GLU A 67 10.56 6.14 10.30
N GLU A 68 11.65 5.78 9.62
CA GLU A 68 11.86 5.97 8.18
C GLU A 68 10.85 5.17 7.36
N TRP A 69 10.49 3.95 7.79
CA TRP A 69 9.45 3.14 7.17
C TRP A 69 8.07 3.79 7.31
N PHE A 70 7.74 4.33 8.49
CA PHE A 70 6.50 5.09 8.69
C PHE A 70 6.48 6.36 7.83
N ALA A 71 7.61 7.04 7.70
CA ALA A 71 7.72 8.24 6.87
C ALA A 71 7.47 7.93 5.39
N LEU A 72 8.08 6.87 4.83
CA LEU A 72 7.85 6.46 3.44
C LEU A 72 6.37 6.09 3.15
N ARG A 73 5.68 5.53 4.14
CA ARG A 73 4.26 5.16 4.04
C ARG A 73 3.31 6.34 4.19
N ARG A 74 3.77 7.45 4.75
CA ARG A 74 2.94 8.65 4.98
C ARG A 74 2.52 9.28 3.66
N ASP A 75 3.44 9.31 2.70
CA ASP A 75 3.22 9.94 1.39
C ASP A 75 2.81 8.95 0.30
N ARG A 76 2.39 7.76 0.71
CA ARG A 76 1.96 6.70 -0.21
C ARG A 76 0.69 6.01 0.29
N LEU A 77 -0.13 5.58 -0.64
CA LEU A 77 -1.21 4.64 -0.41
C LEU A 77 -0.64 3.22 -0.37
N THR A 78 -0.70 2.61 0.80
CA THR A 78 -0.12 1.28 1.01
C THR A 78 -1.09 0.19 0.59
N THR A 79 -0.61 -0.92 0.03
CA THR A 79 -1.48 -2.02 -0.44
C THR A 79 -2.43 -2.55 0.64
N SER A 80 -2.01 -2.54 1.91
CA SER A 80 -2.83 -2.95 3.05
C SER A 80 -4.07 -2.07 3.28
N SER A 81 -4.08 -0.82 2.80
CA SER A 81 -5.23 0.10 2.91
C SER A 81 -6.10 0.13 1.66
N PHE A 82 -5.80 -0.66 0.62
CA PHE A 82 -6.53 -0.63 -0.64
C PHE A 82 -8.01 -0.98 -0.48
N SER A 83 -8.36 -2.02 0.27
CA SER A 83 -9.77 -2.38 0.50
C SER A 83 -10.55 -1.21 1.13
N THR A 84 -9.91 -0.45 2.02
CA THR A 84 -10.49 0.77 2.62
C THR A 84 -10.65 1.89 1.60
N ALA A 85 -9.62 2.19 0.81
CA ALA A 85 -9.68 3.20 -0.25
C ALA A 85 -10.72 2.85 -1.33
N LEU A 86 -10.93 1.56 -1.60
CA LEU A 86 -11.95 1.04 -2.51
C LEU A 86 -13.37 1.07 -1.93
N GLY A 87 -13.55 1.41 -0.65
CA GLY A 87 -14.85 1.49 0.01
C GLY A 87 -15.45 0.14 0.41
N PHE A 88 -14.65 -0.89 0.70
CA PHE A 88 -15.17 -2.22 1.09
C PHE A 88 -15.86 -2.23 2.45
N TRP A 89 -15.54 -1.24 3.30
CA TRP A 89 -16.03 -1.17 4.66
C TRP A 89 -17.13 -0.13 4.79
N LYS A 90 -18.19 -0.47 5.53
CA LYS A 90 -19.29 0.43 5.83
C LYS A 90 -18.84 1.61 6.70
N GLY A 91 -19.65 2.67 6.72
CA GLY A 91 -19.44 3.84 7.57
C GLY A 91 -18.39 4.78 7.01
N ARG A 92 -17.54 5.33 7.89
CA ARG A 92 -16.60 6.41 7.57
C ARG A 92 -15.17 5.95 7.27
N ARG A 93 -14.92 4.65 7.09
CA ARG A 93 -13.55 4.11 6.94
C ARG A 93 -12.75 4.74 5.78
N ARG A 94 -13.40 5.00 4.65
CA ARG A 94 -12.76 5.66 3.50
C ARG A 94 -12.39 7.12 3.81
N TYR A 95 -13.27 7.83 4.52
CA TYR A 95 -13.00 9.17 5.06
C TYR A 95 -11.88 9.14 6.12
N GLU A 96 -11.88 8.18 7.06
CA GLU A 96 -10.85 8.03 8.08
C GLU A 96 -9.46 7.85 7.45
N LEU A 97 -9.37 7.02 6.41
CA LEU A 97 -8.13 6.86 5.65
C LEU A 97 -7.72 8.14 4.93
N TRP A 98 -8.67 8.87 4.32
CA TRP A 98 -8.38 10.15 3.68
C TRP A 98 -7.87 11.16 4.71
N HIS A 99 -8.52 11.25 5.87
CA HIS A 99 -8.13 12.12 6.96
C HIS A 99 -6.72 11.79 7.47
N GLU A 100 -6.40 10.49 7.67
CA GLU A 100 -5.03 10.05 8.02
C GLU A 100 -4.00 10.50 6.98
N LYS A 101 -4.35 10.46 5.70
CA LYS A 101 -3.45 10.87 4.61
C LYS A 101 -3.37 12.38 4.46
N VAL A 102 -4.38 13.15 4.84
CA VAL A 102 -4.41 14.62 4.65
C VAL A 102 -3.92 15.35 5.90
N PHE A 103 -4.36 14.96 7.09
CA PHE A 103 -4.11 15.64 8.37
C PHE A 103 -3.12 14.84 9.23
N VAL A 104 -1.84 14.95 8.89
CA VAL A 104 -0.73 14.18 9.49
C VAL A 104 -0.58 14.40 11.01
N SER A 105 -1.01 15.56 11.54
CA SER A 105 -0.85 15.92 12.96
C SER A 105 -1.81 15.20 13.92
N ASP A 106 -2.90 14.60 13.41
CA ASP A 106 -4.05 14.20 14.25
C ASP A 106 -4.15 12.68 14.48
N ILE A 107 -3.16 11.91 13.99
CA ILE A 107 -3.14 10.44 13.95
C ILE A 107 -3.33 9.81 15.35
N GLY A 108 -2.88 10.48 16.42
CA GLY A 108 -2.99 9.98 17.79
C GLY A 108 -4.42 9.85 18.34
N SER A 109 -5.40 10.52 17.72
CA SER A 109 -6.74 10.67 18.30
C SER A 109 -7.79 9.64 17.84
N MET A 110 -7.49 8.80 16.84
CA MET A 110 -8.50 7.92 16.20
C MET A 110 -8.26 6.41 16.36
N ILE A 111 -7.19 5.98 17.03
CA ILE A 111 -6.89 4.54 17.16
C ILE A 111 -7.57 3.93 18.38
N ILE A 112 -8.50 3.00 18.13
CA ILE A 112 -9.22 2.26 19.18
C ILE A 112 -8.28 1.22 19.82
N PRO A 113 -8.24 1.05 21.16
CA PRO A 113 -7.37 0.08 21.84
C PRO A 113 -7.45 -1.36 21.30
N ALA A 114 -8.62 -1.77 20.80
CA ALA A 114 -8.78 -3.09 20.20
C ALA A 114 -7.98 -3.26 18.89
N ALA A 115 -7.83 -2.20 18.09
CA ALA A 115 -7.02 -2.21 16.87
C ALA A 115 -5.54 -2.30 17.20
N ILE A 116 -5.08 -1.57 18.23
CA ILE A 116 -3.70 -1.64 18.73
C ILE A 116 -3.36 -3.08 19.13
N ARG A 117 -4.18 -3.70 19.97
CA ARG A 117 -3.96 -5.10 20.39
C ARG A 117 -3.94 -6.09 19.22
N ALA A 118 -4.81 -5.89 18.22
CA ALA A 118 -4.80 -6.73 17.02
C ALA A 118 -3.52 -6.57 16.20
N MET A 119 -2.99 -5.35 16.10
CA MET A 119 -1.73 -5.06 15.42
C MET A 119 -0.55 -5.66 16.20
N GLU A 120 -0.48 -5.47 17.52
CA GLU A 120 0.54 -6.06 18.41
C GLU A 120 0.53 -7.59 18.35
N TRP A 121 -0.66 -8.20 18.27
CA TRP A 121 -0.81 -9.64 18.08
C TRP A 121 -0.18 -10.10 16.75
N GLY A 122 -0.46 -9.39 15.66
CA GLY A 122 0.16 -9.65 14.36
C GLY A 122 1.68 -9.56 14.44
N VAL A 123 2.17 -8.42 14.94
CA VAL A 123 3.60 -8.11 15.15
C VAL A 123 4.33 -9.20 15.92
N SER A 124 3.77 -9.63 17.05
CA SER A 124 4.42 -10.59 17.95
C SER A 124 4.46 -12.02 17.39
N ASN A 125 3.57 -12.36 16.45
CA ASN A 125 3.44 -13.72 15.93
C ASN A 125 3.96 -13.89 14.49
N GLU A 126 4.23 -12.81 13.78
CA GLU A 126 4.66 -12.85 12.37
C GLU A 126 5.91 -13.71 12.15
N SER A 127 6.96 -13.51 12.94
CA SER A 127 8.20 -14.30 12.83
C SER A 127 7.96 -15.79 13.03
N LYS A 128 7.15 -16.16 14.04
CA LYS A 128 6.77 -17.55 14.32
C LYS A 128 5.93 -18.15 13.18
N ALA A 129 5.02 -17.36 12.61
CA ALA A 129 4.22 -17.77 11.47
C ALA A 129 5.09 -18.00 10.22
N ILE A 130 6.03 -17.11 9.92
CA ILE A 130 6.98 -17.27 8.81
C ILE A 130 7.82 -18.53 8.99
N GLU A 131 8.32 -18.80 10.20
CA GLU A 131 9.06 -20.03 10.50
C GLU A 131 8.20 -21.28 10.29
N ASN A 132 6.94 -21.27 10.75
CA ASN A 132 6.01 -22.39 10.50
C ASN A 132 5.75 -22.60 9.00
N TYR A 133 5.59 -21.52 8.24
CA TYR A 133 5.45 -21.59 6.78
C TYR A 133 6.70 -22.23 6.13
N LYS A 134 7.91 -21.85 6.56
CA LYS A 134 9.15 -22.46 6.08
C LYS A 134 9.19 -23.96 6.38
N ASN A 135 8.84 -24.35 7.61
CA ASN A 135 8.84 -25.74 8.04
C ASN A 135 7.83 -26.60 7.27
N ILE A 136 6.62 -26.08 7.02
CA ILE A 136 5.58 -26.79 6.26
C ILE A 136 5.98 -26.91 4.78
N THR A 137 6.44 -25.83 4.17
CA THR A 137 6.60 -25.78 2.71
C THR A 137 8.00 -26.16 2.22
N GLY A 138 8.99 -26.16 3.11
CA GLY A 138 10.41 -26.28 2.78
C GLY A 138 10.95 -25.11 1.93
N ARG A 139 10.21 -24.01 1.80
CA ARG A 139 10.60 -22.85 0.98
C ARG A 139 11.42 -21.87 1.80
N GLU A 140 12.47 -21.34 1.19
CA GLU A 140 13.16 -20.17 1.70
C GLU A 140 12.29 -18.91 1.58
N VAL A 141 12.39 -18.06 2.59
CA VAL A 141 11.71 -16.74 2.64
C VAL A 141 12.77 -15.69 2.89
N SER A 142 12.95 -14.80 1.93
CA SER A 142 13.81 -13.61 2.05
C SER A 142 12.99 -12.42 2.53
N LEU A 143 13.53 -11.61 3.43
CA LEU A 143 12.86 -10.43 3.94
C LEU A 143 13.03 -9.23 2.98
N LEU A 144 12.00 -8.41 2.88
CA LEU A 144 12.05 -7.12 2.19
C LEU A 144 11.28 -6.10 3.03
N GLY A 145 11.90 -4.96 3.38
CA GLY A 145 11.28 -3.95 4.25
C GLY A 145 10.11 -3.23 3.58
N PHE A 146 10.40 -2.37 2.61
CA PHE A 146 9.39 -1.59 1.90
C PHE A 146 9.77 -1.46 0.42
N ALA A 147 8.80 -1.67 -0.46
CA ALA A 147 8.95 -1.58 -1.90
C ALA A 147 8.05 -0.47 -2.46
N THR A 148 8.63 0.32 -3.35
CA THR A 148 7.91 1.26 -4.21
C THR A 148 7.85 0.68 -5.62
N HIS A 149 6.84 1.08 -6.38
CA HIS A 149 6.75 0.67 -7.78
C HIS A 149 7.90 1.32 -8.56
N SER A 150 8.54 0.59 -9.48
CA SER A 150 9.72 1.08 -10.20
C SER A 150 9.44 2.07 -11.34
N GLN A 151 8.18 2.42 -11.52
CA GLN A 151 7.74 3.39 -12.51
C GLN A 151 7.19 4.58 -11.75
N ASN A 152 7.70 5.77 -12.06
CA ASN A 152 7.39 7.00 -11.33
C ASN A 152 5.88 7.31 -11.30
N GLU A 153 5.11 6.83 -12.28
CA GLU A 153 3.65 7.02 -12.33
C GLU A 153 2.89 6.35 -11.16
N PHE A 154 3.55 5.42 -10.46
CA PHE A 154 3.01 4.70 -9.30
C PHE A 154 3.74 5.08 -7.99
N ASP A 155 4.46 6.21 -7.96
CA ASP A 155 5.18 6.65 -6.75
C ASP A 155 4.27 7.03 -5.58
N TRP A 156 2.98 7.14 -5.80
CA TRP A 156 2.00 7.33 -4.75
C TRP A 156 1.51 6.00 -4.15
N ILE A 157 1.99 4.85 -4.64
CA ILE A 157 1.68 3.52 -4.10
C ILE A 157 2.93 2.90 -3.46
N GLY A 158 2.72 2.14 -2.38
CA GLY A 158 3.78 1.33 -1.78
C GLY A 158 3.30 -0.01 -1.23
N ALA A 159 4.21 -0.97 -1.13
CA ALA A 159 3.96 -2.30 -0.61
C ALA A 159 5.02 -2.69 0.42
N SER A 160 4.64 -3.49 1.41
CA SER A 160 5.54 -4.09 2.41
C SER A 160 5.12 -5.54 2.54
N PRO A 161 5.65 -6.44 1.70
CA PRO A 161 5.37 -7.87 1.83
C PRO A 161 6.08 -8.44 3.05
N ASP A 162 5.51 -9.50 3.64
CA ASP A 162 6.13 -10.18 4.78
C ASP A 162 7.29 -11.09 4.34
N GLY A 163 7.35 -11.45 3.06
CA GLY A 163 8.50 -12.12 2.48
C GLY A 163 8.48 -12.23 0.96
N LEU A 164 9.64 -12.53 0.39
CA LEU A 164 9.83 -12.86 -1.01
C LEU A 164 10.06 -14.36 -1.15
N LEU A 165 9.44 -14.94 -2.18
CA LEU A 165 9.46 -16.37 -2.44
C LEU A 165 9.99 -16.69 -3.83
N GLY A 166 10.52 -17.92 -3.96
CA GLY A 166 10.92 -18.48 -5.24
C GLY A 166 12.26 -17.95 -5.75
N ARG A 167 12.60 -18.38 -6.96
CA ARG A 167 13.80 -17.96 -7.70
C ARG A 167 13.40 -17.69 -9.13
N PHE A 168 14.14 -16.82 -9.81
CA PHE A 168 13.85 -16.48 -11.21
C PHE A 168 13.76 -17.75 -12.07
N PRO A 169 12.77 -17.86 -12.98
CA PRO A 169 11.73 -16.88 -13.31
C PRO A 169 10.48 -16.93 -12.42
N ASN A 170 10.36 -17.90 -11.52
CA ASN A 170 9.16 -18.13 -10.72
C ASN A 170 9.23 -17.39 -9.37
N LEU A 171 8.98 -16.09 -9.41
CA LEU A 171 9.07 -15.20 -8.25
C LEU A 171 7.68 -14.94 -7.65
N GLY A 172 7.57 -15.10 -6.34
CA GLY A 172 6.35 -14.89 -5.58
C GLY A 172 6.55 -14.03 -4.34
N ILE A 173 5.45 -13.85 -3.61
CA ILE A 173 5.38 -13.06 -2.39
C ILE A 173 4.75 -13.91 -1.29
N LEU A 174 5.25 -13.79 -0.06
CA LEU A 174 4.59 -14.29 1.14
C LEU A 174 3.85 -13.11 1.80
N GLU A 175 2.58 -13.31 2.09
CA GLU A 175 1.79 -12.42 2.94
C GLU A 175 1.22 -13.25 4.10
N VAL A 176 1.58 -12.88 5.32
CA VAL A 176 1.23 -13.58 6.56
C VAL A 176 0.13 -12.83 7.28
N LYS A 177 -0.86 -13.57 7.79
CA LYS A 177 -1.92 -13.03 8.64
C LYS A 177 -2.06 -13.88 9.88
N CYS A 178 -2.06 -13.22 11.03
CA CYS A 178 -2.31 -13.81 12.35
C CYS A 178 -3.63 -13.24 12.90
N PRO A 179 -4.79 -13.86 12.64
CA PRO A 179 -6.08 -13.31 13.06
C PRO A 179 -6.21 -13.17 14.58
N PHE A 180 -6.59 -11.98 15.05
CA PHE A 180 -6.84 -11.71 16.47
C PHE A 180 -8.27 -12.07 16.94
N ASN A 181 -9.13 -12.48 16.01
CA ASN A 181 -10.49 -12.97 16.24
C ASN A 181 -11.28 -12.18 17.32
N LYS A 182 -11.41 -10.86 17.11
CA LYS A 182 -12.12 -9.94 18.01
C LYS A 182 -11.62 -9.98 19.47
N GLY A 183 -10.32 -10.18 19.68
CA GLY A 183 -9.71 -10.24 21.01
C GLY A 183 -9.63 -11.64 21.61
N LYS A 184 -9.90 -12.67 20.81
CA LYS A 184 -9.89 -14.09 21.23
C LYS A 184 -9.07 -14.94 20.26
N PRO A 185 -7.76 -14.67 20.10
CA PRO A 185 -6.90 -15.39 19.16
C PRO A 185 -6.85 -16.90 19.42
N GLU A 186 -7.04 -17.34 20.66
CA GLU A 186 -7.15 -18.75 21.06
C GLU A 186 -8.33 -19.48 20.42
N LEU A 187 -9.36 -18.75 20.00
CA LEU A 187 -10.51 -19.30 19.28
C LEU A 187 -10.38 -19.16 17.75
N ALA A 188 -9.28 -18.57 17.25
CA ALA A 188 -9.09 -18.36 15.82
C ALA A 188 -8.77 -19.69 15.11
N LEU A 189 -9.53 -19.98 14.06
CA LEU A 189 -9.28 -21.11 13.17
C LEU A 189 -8.67 -20.62 11.84
N PRO A 190 -7.83 -21.44 11.19
CA PRO A 190 -7.37 -21.15 9.84
C PRO A 190 -8.54 -20.99 8.88
N TRP A 191 -8.41 -20.07 7.93
CA TRP A 191 -9.49 -19.84 6.99
C TRP A 191 -9.71 -21.04 6.09
N THR A 192 -10.98 -21.40 5.87
CA THR A 192 -11.38 -22.46 4.94
C THR A 192 -11.38 -21.99 3.49
N SER A 193 -11.49 -20.67 3.27
CA SER A 193 -11.44 -19.99 1.98
C SER A 193 -10.67 -18.68 2.08
N MET A 194 -10.12 -18.22 0.96
CA MET A 194 -9.42 -16.94 0.87
C MET A 194 -10.37 -15.78 1.22
N PRO A 195 -10.05 -14.91 2.20
CA PRO A 195 -10.90 -13.76 2.47
C PRO A 195 -10.78 -12.71 1.36
N TYR A 196 -11.88 -12.43 0.67
CA TYR A 196 -11.91 -11.57 -0.52
C TYR A 196 -11.36 -10.15 -0.28
N TYR A 197 -11.48 -9.62 0.94
CA TYR A 197 -11.03 -8.28 1.27
C TYR A 197 -9.49 -8.13 1.32
N TYR A 198 -8.72 -9.23 1.29
CA TYR A 198 -7.27 -9.18 1.07
C TYR A 198 -6.88 -9.18 -0.41
N MET A 199 -7.81 -9.46 -1.33
CA MET A 199 -7.53 -9.50 -2.78
C MET A 199 -6.94 -8.18 -3.32
N PRO A 200 -7.47 -6.98 -2.97
CA PRO A 200 -6.82 -5.73 -3.35
C PRO A 200 -5.37 -5.62 -2.90
N GLN A 201 -5.07 -6.05 -1.66
CA GLN A 201 -3.73 -5.95 -1.09
C GLN A 201 -2.74 -6.82 -1.86
N VAL A 202 -3.04 -8.11 -2.04
CA VAL A 202 -2.11 -9.05 -2.67
C VAL A 202 -1.92 -8.76 -4.16
N GLN A 203 -2.96 -8.28 -4.85
CA GLN A 203 -2.85 -7.84 -6.24
C GLN A 203 -1.98 -6.58 -6.36
N GLY A 204 -2.16 -5.61 -5.46
CA GLY A 204 -1.28 -4.45 -5.38
C GLY A 204 0.18 -4.80 -5.12
N GLN A 205 0.45 -5.79 -4.26
CA GLN A 205 1.82 -6.26 -3.99
C GLN A 205 2.45 -6.87 -5.24
N MET A 206 1.73 -7.74 -5.97
CA MET A 206 2.22 -8.31 -7.22
C MET A 206 2.52 -7.25 -8.28
N GLU A 207 1.75 -6.16 -8.28
CA GLU A 207 1.96 -5.03 -9.17
C GLU A 207 3.22 -4.24 -8.81
N VAL A 208 3.33 -3.79 -7.56
CA VAL A 208 4.48 -3.03 -7.06
C VAL A 208 5.81 -3.80 -7.19
N LEU A 209 5.81 -5.09 -6.86
CA LEU A 209 7.04 -5.90 -6.85
C LEU A 209 7.32 -6.64 -8.16
N ASN A 210 6.43 -6.50 -9.15
CA ASN A 210 6.44 -7.26 -10.39
C ASN A 210 6.62 -8.78 -10.14
N ARG A 211 5.63 -9.39 -9.49
CA ARG A 211 5.58 -10.82 -9.16
C ARG A 211 4.31 -11.45 -9.72
N ASP A 212 4.32 -12.76 -9.91
CA ASP A 212 3.22 -13.46 -10.61
C ASP A 212 2.20 -14.09 -9.66
N TRP A 213 2.58 -14.29 -8.40
CA TRP A 213 1.73 -14.93 -7.41
C TRP A 213 2.09 -14.53 -5.98
N VAL A 214 1.11 -14.68 -5.09
CA VAL A 214 1.25 -14.52 -3.64
C VAL A 214 0.76 -15.80 -2.96
N ASP A 215 1.50 -16.27 -1.97
CA ASP A 215 0.95 -17.15 -0.93
C ASP A 215 0.41 -16.29 0.20
N LEU A 216 -0.92 -16.25 0.33
CA LEU A 216 -1.55 -15.73 1.54
C LEU A 216 -1.60 -16.84 2.58
N TYR A 217 -0.85 -16.64 3.65
CA TYR A 217 -0.73 -17.60 4.73
C TYR A 217 -1.48 -17.12 5.98
N CYS A 218 -2.49 -17.88 6.38
CA CYS A 218 -3.21 -17.68 7.63
C CYS A 218 -2.61 -18.59 8.69
N TRP A 219 -2.03 -18.00 9.73
CA TRP A 219 -1.51 -18.73 10.88
C TRP A 219 -2.35 -18.43 12.12
N THR A 220 -2.78 -19.47 12.84
CA THR A 220 -3.46 -19.35 14.12
C THR A 220 -2.85 -20.29 15.15
N LEU A 221 -3.28 -20.18 16.42
CA LEU A 221 -2.87 -21.13 17.46
C LEU A 221 -3.44 -22.54 17.22
N ASN A 222 -4.45 -22.69 16.38
CA ASN A 222 -5.18 -23.93 16.12
C ASN A 222 -4.88 -24.53 14.73
N GLY A 223 -3.89 -23.99 14.01
CA GLY A 223 -3.41 -24.51 12.74
C GLY A 223 -3.04 -23.42 11.74
N SER A 224 -2.98 -23.78 10.46
CA SER A 224 -2.71 -22.81 9.39
C SER A 224 -3.26 -23.20 8.02
N THR A 225 -3.40 -22.23 7.11
CA THR A 225 -3.76 -22.45 5.71
C THR A 225 -2.96 -21.56 4.76
N ILE A 226 -2.61 -22.11 3.59
CA ILE A 226 -1.91 -21.41 2.52
C ILE A 226 -2.82 -21.32 1.29
N PHE A 227 -3.13 -20.11 0.83
CA PHE A 227 -3.82 -19.87 -0.44
C PHE A 227 -2.86 -19.28 -1.46
N ARG A 228 -2.80 -19.86 -2.65
CA ARG A 228 -2.10 -19.27 -3.80
C ARG A 228 -3.03 -18.42 -4.63
N VAL A 229 -2.66 -17.15 -4.75
CA VAL A 229 -3.31 -16.15 -5.58
C VAL A 229 -2.42 -15.84 -6.77
N ARG A 230 -3.00 -15.79 -7.98
CA ARG A 230 -2.29 -15.38 -9.21
C ARG A 230 -2.59 -13.92 -9.52
N ARG A 231 -1.65 -13.25 -10.19
CA ARG A 231 -1.84 -11.88 -10.68
C ARG A 231 -2.99 -11.82 -11.68
N ASP A 232 -3.90 -10.87 -11.49
CA ASP A 232 -5.00 -10.57 -12.41
C ASP A 232 -4.90 -9.10 -12.86
N ARG A 233 -4.59 -8.92 -14.15
CA ARG A 233 -4.34 -7.59 -14.74
C ARG A 233 -5.61 -6.77 -14.94
N GLU A 234 -6.73 -7.42 -15.23
CA GLU A 234 -8.00 -6.73 -15.44
C GLU A 234 -8.58 -6.26 -14.11
N TYR A 235 -8.44 -7.09 -13.06
CA TYR A 235 -8.77 -6.70 -11.70
C TYR A 235 -7.86 -5.56 -11.21
N TRP A 236 -6.55 -5.63 -11.46
CA TRP A 236 -5.65 -4.51 -11.17
C TRP A 236 -6.11 -3.22 -11.85
N LYS A 237 -6.37 -3.27 -13.16
CA LYS A 237 -6.85 -2.10 -13.92
C LYS A 237 -8.11 -1.50 -13.32
N LEU A 238 -9.06 -2.34 -12.90
CA LEU A 238 -10.27 -1.90 -12.20
C LEU A 238 -9.93 -1.18 -10.89
N ILE A 239 -9.21 -1.83 -9.97
CA ILE A 239 -8.96 -1.24 -8.64
C ILE A 239 -8.04 -0.04 -8.73
N HIS A 240 -7.05 -0.05 -9.62
CA HIS A 240 -6.13 1.06 -9.84
C HIS A 240 -6.86 2.34 -10.25
N GLY A 241 -7.90 2.25 -11.10
CA GLY A 241 -8.72 3.41 -11.46
C GLY A 241 -9.38 4.07 -10.23
N ILE A 242 -9.91 3.26 -9.31
CA ILE A 242 -10.55 3.72 -8.08
C ILE A 242 -9.52 4.28 -7.08
N LEU A 243 -8.36 3.62 -6.97
CA LEU A 243 -7.26 4.07 -6.11
C LEU A 243 -6.70 5.41 -6.60
N ARG A 244 -6.64 5.63 -7.92
CA ARG A 244 -6.22 6.92 -8.51
C ARG A 244 -7.19 8.05 -8.18
N GLU A 245 -8.49 7.81 -8.28
CA GLU A 245 -9.50 8.82 -7.87
C GLU A 245 -9.32 9.18 -6.40
N PHE A 246 -9.27 8.18 -5.51
CA PHE A 246 -9.02 8.42 -4.09
C PHE A 246 -7.75 9.24 -3.83
N TRP A 247 -6.66 8.97 -4.53
CA TRP A 247 -5.40 9.68 -4.30
C TRP A 247 -5.36 11.06 -4.95
N TRP A 248 -5.59 11.14 -6.26
CA TRP A 248 -5.36 12.34 -7.05
C TRP A 248 -6.55 13.30 -7.08
N GLU A 249 -7.77 12.82 -6.81
CA GLU A 249 -8.96 13.67 -6.77
C GLU A 249 -9.38 14.01 -5.32
N ASN A 250 -8.99 13.21 -4.32
CA ASN A 250 -9.30 13.50 -2.92
C ASN A 250 -8.08 13.89 -2.07
N VAL A 251 -7.02 13.08 -2.03
CA VAL A 251 -5.92 13.28 -1.07
C VAL A 251 -5.01 14.45 -1.48
N VAL A 252 -4.51 14.45 -2.71
CA VAL A 252 -3.54 15.45 -3.21
C VAL A 252 -4.09 16.88 -3.17
N PRO A 253 -5.26 17.18 -3.78
CA PRO A 253 -5.79 18.55 -3.74
C PRO A 253 -6.14 19.02 -2.32
N ALA A 254 -6.56 18.12 -1.43
CA ALA A 254 -6.77 18.46 -0.01
C ALA A 254 -5.46 18.87 0.68
N ARG A 255 -4.36 18.14 0.44
CA ARG A 255 -3.03 18.50 0.94
C ARG A 255 -2.57 19.85 0.41
N GLU A 256 -2.78 20.12 -0.88
CA GLU A 256 -2.44 21.41 -1.50
C GLU A 256 -3.21 22.58 -0.86
N ALA A 257 -4.52 22.40 -0.61
CA ALA A 257 -5.34 23.38 0.09
C ALA A 257 -4.83 23.66 1.52
N LEU A 258 -4.40 22.62 2.25
CA LEU A 258 -3.82 22.79 3.58
C LEU A 258 -2.46 23.52 3.56
N VAL A 259 -1.62 23.25 2.56
CA VAL A 259 -0.36 23.99 2.38
C VAL A 259 -0.61 25.48 2.15
N MET A 260 -1.74 25.83 1.53
CA MET A 260 -2.20 27.22 1.35
C MET A 260 -2.91 27.79 2.60
N GLY A 261 -3.03 27.03 3.69
CA GLY A 261 -3.70 27.45 4.93
C GLY A 261 -5.22 27.47 4.84
N ASN A 262 -5.83 26.75 3.90
CA ASN A 262 -7.27 26.76 3.66
C ASN A 262 -7.91 25.40 4.00
N GLU A 263 -8.24 25.20 5.28
CA GLU A 263 -8.88 23.97 5.77
C GLU A 263 -10.30 23.76 5.22
N GLU A 264 -11.05 24.83 4.98
CA GLU A 264 -12.41 24.74 4.43
C GLU A 264 -12.39 24.23 2.99
N GLU A 265 -11.39 24.65 2.21
CA GLU A 265 -11.18 24.15 0.85
C GLU A 265 -10.74 22.68 0.87
N ALA A 266 -9.87 22.27 1.82
CA ALA A 266 -9.45 20.87 1.95
C ALA A 266 -10.65 19.93 2.16
N LYS A 267 -11.66 20.35 2.93
CA LYS A 267 -12.89 19.56 3.19
C LYS A 267 -13.76 19.32 1.95
N LYS A 268 -13.63 20.14 0.89
CA LYS A 268 -14.39 19.91 -0.36
C LYS A 268 -13.94 18.66 -1.10
N TYR A 269 -12.74 18.17 -0.81
CA TYR A 269 -12.16 16.98 -1.42
C TYR A 269 -12.41 15.71 -0.60
N GLU A 270 -13.26 15.77 0.44
CA GLU A 270 -13.66 14.60 1.21
C GLU A 270 -14.28 13.51 0.30
N PRO A 271 -13.79 12.25 0.37
CA PRO A 271 -14.34 11.19 -0.43
C PRO A 271 -15.71 10.75 0.10
N THR A 272 -16.59 10.34 -0.81
CA THR A 272 -17.78 9.56 -0.45
C THR A 272 -17.37 8.24 0.23
N SER A 273 -18.27 7.65 1.01
CA SER A 273 -18.01 6.37 1.72
C SER A 273 -17.68 5.21 0.78
N THR A 274 -18.19 5.24 -0.45
CA THR A 274 -17.92 4.28 -1.52
C THR A 274 -17.71 4.98 -2.86
N HIS A 275 -16.98 4.33 -3.76
CA HIS A 275 -16.86 4.73 -5.16
C HIS A 275 -17.96 4.05 -6.01
N LYS A 276 -18.33 4.63 -7.14
CA LYS A 276 -19.36 4.07 -8.05
C LYS A 276 -19.09 2.63 -8.52
N GLN A 277 -17.82 2.21 -8.52
CA GLN A 277 -17.38 0.86 -8.90
C GLN A 277 -17.05 -0.04 -7.70
N THR A 278 -17.26 0.39 -6.45
CA THR A 278 -17.00 -0.42 -5.25
C THR A 278 -17.69 -1.78 -5.30
N GLY A 279 -18.97 -1.82 -5.70
CA GLY A 279 -19.72 -3.08 -5.83
C GLY A 279 -19.09 -4.06 -6.82
N LEU A 280 -18.61 -3.56 -7.96
CA LEU A 280 -17.90 -4.37 -8.96
C LEU A 280 -16.56 -4.88 -8.42
N ALA A 281 -15.79 -4.04 -7.73
CA ALA A 281 -14.52 -4.43 -7.13
C ALA A 281 -14.70 -5.52 -6.05
N ILE A 282 -15.74 -5.41 -5.21
CA ILE A 282 -16.08 -6.45 -4.22
C ILE A 282 -16.44 -7.76 -4.93
N ARG A 283 -17.34 -7.70 -5.93
CA ARG A 283 -17.74 -8.90 -6.68
C ARG A 283 -16.55 -9.61 -7.32
N ARG A 284 -15.68 -8.86 -8.02
CA ARG A 284 -14.47 -9.42 -8.63
C ARG A 284 -13.49 -9.98 -7.58
N SER A 285 -13.38 -9.35 -6.42
CA SER A 285 -12.58 -9.87 -5.30
C SER A 285 -13.08 -11.23 -4.83
N ILE A 286 -14.40 -11.39 -4.70
CA ILE A 286 -15.04 -12.65 -4.29
C ILE A 286 -14.81 -13.73 -5.35
N GLU A 287 -15.00 -13.40 -6.64
CA GLU A 287 -14.74 -14.34 -7.75
C GLU A 287 -13.28 -14.84 -7.73
N LEU A 288 -12.30 -13.95 -7.58
CA LEU A 288 -10.88 -14.32 -7.49
C LEU A 288 -10.54 -15.10 -6.22
N ALA A 289 -11.14 -14.73 -5.08
CA ALA A 289 -10.91 -15.41 -3.82
C ALA A 289 -11.45 -16.86 -3.87
N ASN A 290 -12.62 -17.07 -4.46
CA ASN A 290 -13.19 -18.40 -4.68
C ASN A 290 -12.36 -19.23 -5.67
N GLY A 291 -11.74 -18.58 -6.66
CA GLY A 291 -10.81 -19.23 -7.60
C GLY A 291 -9.38 -19.41 -7.07
N SER A 292 -9.07 -18.93 -5.86
CA SER A 292 -7.72 -19.05 -5.28
C SER A 292 -7.48 -20.47 -4.78
N LYS A 293 -6.31 -21.02 -5.12
CA LYS A 293 -5.99 -22.42 -4.81
C LYS A 293 -5.57 -22.56 -3.35
N LEU A 294 -6.33 -23.31 -2.55
CA LEU A 294 -5.83 -23.83 -1.27
C LEU A 294 -4.67 -24.79 -1.58
N LEU A 295 -3.47 -24.50 -1.07
CA LEU A 295 -2.30 -25.35 -1.27
C LEU A 295 -2.08 -26.30 -0.11
N CYS A 296 -2.34 -25.82 1.10
CA CYS A 296 -2.03 -26.52 2.33
C CYS A 296 -3.02 -26.14 3.41
N ARG A 297 -3.39 -27.12 4.22
CA ARG A 297 -4.06 -26.92 5.50
C ARG A 297 -3.33 -27.75 6.54
N GLU A 298 -3.05 -27.12 7.67
CA GLU A 298 -2.52 -27.78 8.84
C GLU A 298 -3.49 -27.56 10.00
N ILE A 299 -3.88 -28.64 10.68
CA ILE A 299 -4.74 -28.61 11.86
C ILE A 299 -4.18 -29.61 12.86
N ALA A 300 -3.92 -29.16 14.09
CA ALA A 300 -3.40 -30.00 15.18
C ALA A 300 -2.16 -30.83 14.77
N GLY A 301 -1.26 -30.24 13.98
CA GLY A 301 -0.03 -30.90 13.50
C GLY A 301 -0.22 -31.83 12.31
N HIS A 302 -1.46 -32.10 11.88
CA HIS A 302 -1.72 -32.84 10.64
C HIS A 302 -1.68 -31.89 9.44
N ILE A 303 -0.77 -32.15 8.50
CA ILE A 303 -0.56 -31.34 7.30
C ILE A 303 -1.15 -32.06 6.10
N GLU A 304 -2.07 -31.40 5.41
CA GLU A 304 -2.69 -31.86 4.16
C GLU A 304 -2.34 -30.89 3.02
N PHE A 305 -1.78 -31.42 1.94
CA PHE A 305 -1.50 -30.68 0.71
C PHE A 305 -2.57 -30.95 -0.34
N PHE A 306 -3.01 -29.89 -1.01
CA PHE A 306 -4.06 -29.93 -2.01
C PHE A 306 -3.43 -29.75 -3.41
N ARG A 307 -3.77 -30.67 -4.32
CA ARG A 307 -3.24 -30.71 -5.69
C ARG A 307 -3.94 -29.75 -6.63
#